data_AF-A0A1Y4WKW7-F1
#
_entry.id   AF-A0A1Y4WKW7-F1
#
_cell.length_a   1.000
_cell.length_b   1.000
_cell.length_c   1.000
_cell.angle_alpha   90.00
_cell.angle_beta   90.00
_cell.angle_gamma   90.00
#
_symmetry.space_group_name_H-M   'P 1'
#
loop_
_entity.id
_entity.type
_entity.pdbx_description
1 polymer ?
#
loop_
_entity_poly.entity_id
_entity_poly.type
_entity_poly.pdbx_seq_one_letter_code
_entity_poly.pdbx_strand_id
1 'polypeptide(L)'
;MKRFRYYILPRVCLVLSVLVLLFGLWVLWLSLGRPMPTRELACRQAETAHFAPHGRTVAAGHVRFQHTEPHLDAWVVRRAGGRFSVVELNRTAGLLWSVVDLQSIPMEEEKLCVYQVPSAPVDTVVNGRIEFTGCEVAPLAICTHPEAARVEVSVLWFGGWETDVYAALEERGVTGELTDMGGGVWAGPALFVPDAPKPEGLTSSSSTLYLFCRVYDAEGNLLAVCDPTAG
;
A
#
# COMPACT_ATOMS: atom_id res chain seq x y z
N MET A 1 -45.10 30.07 -38.62
CA MET A 1 -44.86 28.90 -37.73
C MET A 1 -44.12 27.71 -38.39
N LYS A 2 -43.78 27.71 -39.68
CA LYS A 2 -43.06 26.58 -40.31
C LYS A 2 -41.53 26.59 -40.12
N ARG A 3 -40.89 27.76 -39.95
CA ARG A 3 -39.43 27.88 -39.73
C ARG A 3 -38.95 27.46 -38.33
N PHE A 4 -39.83 27.49 -37.33
CA PHE A 4 -39.52 27.10 -35.94
C PHE A 4 -39.21 25.60 -35.82
N ARG A 5 -39.99 24.75 -36.53
CA ARG A 5 -39.90 23.29 -36.44
C ARG A 5 -38.65 22.68 -37.07
N TYR A 6 -38.11 23.26 -38.14
CA TYR A 6 -36.99 22.67 -38.89
C TYR A 6 -35.61 22.95 -38.28
N TYR A 7 -35.47 24.01 -37.47
CA TYR A 7 -34.18 24.36 -36.85
C TYR A 7 -34.12 24.06 -35.34
N ILE A 8 -35.26 24.09 -34.63
CA ILE A 8 -35.26 23.99 -33.17
C ILE A 8 -35.41 22.54 -32.73
N LEU A 9 -36.26 21.73 -33.38
CA LEU A 9 -36.45 20.33 -33.01
C LEU A 9 -35.14 19.50 -33.10
N PRO A 10 -34.32 19.59 -34.17
CA PRO A 10 -33.05 18.86 -34.22
C PRO A 10 -32.06 19.31 -33.15
N ARG A 11 -32.05 20.62 -32.81
CA ARG A 11 -31.21 21.16 -31.74
C ARG A 11 -31.64 20.66 -30.37
N VAL A 12 -32.95 20.59 -30.11
CA VAL A 12 -33.49 20.04 -28.86
C VAL A 12 -33.15 18.55 -28.75
N CYS A 13 -33.30 17.78 -29.82
CA CYS A 13 -32.90 16.37 -29.85
C CYS A 13 -31.40 16.20 -29.60
N LEU A 14 -30.55 17.01 -30.23
CA LEU A 14 -29.09 16.97 -30.01
C LEU A 14 -28.74 17.29 -28.56
N VAL A 15 -29.31 18.36 -28.00
CA VAL A 15 -29.10 18.72 -26.59
C VAL A 15 -29.53 17.58 -25.68
N LEU A 16 -30.70 16.97 -25.93
CA LEU A 16 -31.19 15.83 -25.15
C LEU A 16 -30.23 14.63 -25.26
N SER A 17 -29.74 14.31 -26.46
CA SER A 17 -28.77 13.23 -26.67
C SER A 17 -27.46 13.48 -25.94
N VAL A 18 -26.95 14.72 -25.96
CA VAL A 18 -25.75 15.11 -25.20
C VAL A 18 -25.99 14.96 -23.70
N LEU A 19 -27.14 15.40 -23.19
CA LEU A 19 -27.48 15.24 -21.77
C LEU A 19 -27.59 13.76 -21.36
N VAL A 20 -28.23 12.92 -22.18
CA VAL A 20 -28.31 11.47 -21.92
C VAL A 20 -26.92 10.83 -21.92
N LEU A 21 -26.05 11.21 -22.85
CA LEU A 21 -24.67 10.73 -22.90
C LEU A 21 -23.88 11.16 -21.65
N LEU A 22 -23.96 12.43 -21.26
CA LEU A 22 -23.29 12.95 -20.06
C LEU A 22 -23.79 12.26 -18.80
N PHE A 23 -25.11 12.02 -18.70
CA PHE A 23 -25.70 11.27 -17.59
C PHE A 23 -25.20 9.82 -17.57
N GLY A 24 -25.14 9.15 -18.73
CA GLY A 24 -24.58 7.81 -18.84
C GLY A 24 -23.11 7.73 -18.42
N LEU A 25 -22.29 8.69 -18.85
CA LEU A 25 -20.89 8.80 -18.43
C LEU A 25 -20.76 9.06 -16.93
N TRP A 26 -21.64 9.88 -16.35
CA TRP A 26 -21.66 10.15 -14.92
C TRP A 26 -22.03 8.90 -14.11
N VAL A 27 -23.06 8.15 -14.53
CA VAL A 27 -23.43 6.86 -13.91
C VAL A 27 -22.29 5.85 -14.04
N LEU A 28 -21.64 5.77 -15.20
CA LEU A 28 -20.48 4.90 -15.41
C LEU A 28 -19.33 5.29 -14.45
N TRP A 29 -19.01 6.57 -14.34
CA TRP A 29 -17.98 7.06 -13.42
C TRP A 29 -18.29 6.73 -11.96
N LEU A 30 -19.55 6.84 -11.54
CA LEU A 30 -19.99 6.40 -10.21
C LEU A 30 -19.82 4.88 -10.02
N SER A 31 -20.21 4.09 -11.02
CA SER A 31 -20.12 2.62 -10.96
C SER A 31 -18.68 2.10 -10.87
N LEU A 32 -17.71 2.87 -11.38
CA LEU A 32 -16.28 2.58 -11.28
C LEU A 32 -15.67 3.00 -9.93
N GLY A 33 -16.47 3.46 -8.96
CA GLY A 33 -15.95 3.92 -7.67
C GLY A 33 -15.43 5.34 -7.66
N ARG A 34 -15.83 6.19 -8.63
CA ARG A 34 -15.41 7.60 -8.75
C ARG A 34 -13.89 7.77 -8.91
N PRO A 35 -13.25 7.10 -9.87
CA PRO A 35 -11.82 7.19 -10.07
C PRO A 35 -11.42 8.62 -10.47
N MET A 36 -10.28 9.10 -9.96
CA MET A 36 -9.84 10.49 -10.10
C MET A 36 -8.75 10.65 -11.15
N PRO A 37 -8.67 11.79 -11.86
CA PRO A 37 -7.69 11.97 -12.92
C PRO A 37 -6.24 12.11 -12.40
N THR A 38 -6.05 12.38 -11.11
CA THR A 38 -4.72 12.49 -10.49
C THR A 38 -4.67 11.78 -9.15
N ARG A 39 -3.48 11.32 -8.77
CA ARG A 39 -3.20 10.71 -7.46
C ARG A 39 -3.57 11.64 -6.30
N GLU A 40 -3.28 12.94 -6.42
CA GLU A 40 -3.59 13.94 -5.39
C GLU A 40 -5.10 14.07 -5.14
N LEU A 41 -5.91 14.08 -6.20
CA LEU A 41 -7.37 14.13 -6.06
C LEU A 41 -7.92 12.82 -5.48
N ALA A 42 -7.38 11.66 -5.89
CA ALA A 42 -7.74 10.37 -5.30
C ALA A 42 -7.45 10.35 -3.79
N CYS A 43 -6.26 10.82 -3.38
CA CYS A 43 -5.88 10.93 -1.97
C CYS A 43 -6.83 11.85 -1.21
N ARG A 44 -7.13 13.05 -1.73
CA ARG A 44 -8.05 13.99 -1.06
C ARG A 44 -9.45 13.42 -0.91
N GLN A 45 -9.94 12.74 -1.93
CA GLN A 45 -11.24 12.08 -1.87
C GLN A 45 -11.27 11.00 -0.79
N ALA A 46 -10.23 10.17 -0.70
CA ALA A 46 -10.11 9.16 0.34
C ALA A 46 -9.97 9.78 1.74
N GLU A 47 -9.16 10.84 1.89
CA GLU A 47 -9.06 11.58 3.15
C GLU A 47 -10.45 12.07 3.60
N THR A 48 -11.25 12.67 2.70
CA THR A 48 -12.63 13.07 3.02
C THR A 48 -13.52 11.88 3.38
N ALA A 49 -13.41 10.75 2.66
CA ALA A 49 -14.23 9.57 2.91
C ALA A 49 -13.93 8.90 4.26
N HIS A 50 -12.67 8.94 4.69
CA HIS A 50 -12.20 8.37 5.96
C HIS A 50 -12.17 9.38 7.12
N PHE A 51 -12.70 10.59 6.92
CA PHE A 51 -12.61 11.71 7.89
C PHE A 51 -11.18 12.02 8.34
N ALA A 52 -10.20 11.71 7.50
CA ALA A 52 -8.80 12.00 7.76
C ALA A 52 -8.48 13.46 7.38
N PRO A 53 -7.54 14.11 8.10
CA PRO A 53 -7.15 15.47 7.76
C PRO A 53 -6.47 15.52 6.39
N HIS A 54 -6.68 16.61 5.67
CA HIS A 54 -6.07 16.82 4.37
C HIS A 54 -4.57 17.05 4.47
N GLY A 55 -3.80 16.02 4.08
CA GLY A 55 -2.36 16.06 4.13
C GLY A 55 -1.72 16.74 2.93
N ARG A 56 -0.40 16.82 2.94
CA ARG A 56 0.42 16.99 1.74
C ARG A 56 1.15 15.70 1.44
N THR A 57 1.41 15.42 0.17
CA THR A 57 2.25 14.29 -0.24
C THR A 57 3.68 14.55 0.21
N VAL A 58 4.24 13.63 0.99
CA VAL A 58 5.64 13.68 1.45
C VAL A 58 6.52 12.66 0.75
N ALA A 59 5.94 11.52 0.35
CA ALA A 59 6.62 10.49 -0.43
C ALA A 59 5.61 9.78 -1.32
N ALA A 60 6.09 9.20 -2.41
CA ALA A 60 5.29 8.35 -3.29
C ALA A 60 6.20 7.37 -4.01
N GLY A 61 5.67 6.20 -4.33
CA GLY A 61 6.42 5.16 -5.03
C GLY A 61 5.52 4.30 -5.92
N HIS A 62 6.18 3.51 -6.75
CA HIS A 62 5.56 2.44 -7.53
C HIS A 62 5.95 1.11 -6.94
N VAL A 63 5.06 0.14 -7.04
CA VAL A 63 5.33 -1.21 -6.57
C VAL A 63 5.66 -2.08 -7.76
N ARG A 64 6.74 -2.84 -7.62
CA ARG A 64 7.19 -3.81 -8.61
C ARG A 64 7.62 -5.04 -7.86
N PHE A 65 6.94 -6.13 -8.13
CA PHE A 65 7.26 -7.45 -7.62
C PHE A 65 7.94 -8.28 -8.72
N GLN A 66 8.79 -9.21 -8.30
CA GLN A 66 9.59 -10.03 -9.22
C GLN A 66 8.93 -11.38 -9.54
N HIS A 67 8.20 -11.95 -8.58
CA HIS A 67 7.65 -13.30 -8.59
C HIS A 67 6.13 -13.33 -8.73
N THR A 68 5.45 -12.20 -8.51
CA THR A 68 3.98 -12.09 -8.58
C THR A 68 3.56 -10.69 -9.03
N GLU A 69 2.29 -10.50 -9.37
CA GLU A 69 1.74 -9.18 -9.70
C GLU A 69 1.21 -8.50 -8.42
N PRO A 70 1.63 -7.26 -8.12
CA PRO A 70 1.08 -6.54 -6.99
C PRO A 70 -0.39 -6.21 -7.25
N HIS A 71 -1.21 -6.24 -6.20
CA HIS A 71 -2.61 -5.83 -6.30
C HIS A 71 -2.80 -4.30 -6.36
N LEU A 72 -1.70 -3.54 -6.27
CA LEU A 72 -1.66 -2.09 -6.37
C LEU A 72 -0.58 -1.60 -7.33
N ASP A 73 -0.78 -0.44 -7.96
CA ASP A 73 0.16 0.16 -8.91
C ASP A 73 1.13 1.17 -8.26
N ALA A 74 0.68 1.85 -7.21
CA ALA A 74 1.44 2.91 -6.55
C ALA A 74 0.98 3.13 -5.12
N TRP A 75 1.85 3.74 -4.33
CA TRP A 75 1.53 4.21 -3.00
C TRP A 75 1.90 5.68 -2.84
N VAL A 76 1.21 6.35 -1.92
CA VAL A 76 1.45 7.75 -1.55
C VAL A 76 1.40 7.87 -0.04
N VAL A 77 2.40 8.54 0.54
CA VAL A 77 2.38 8.92 1.95
C VAL A 77 1.98 10.39 2.06
N ARG A 78 0.90 10.62 2.81
CA ARG A 78 0.32 11.91 3.14
C ARG A 78 0.72 12.30 4.55
N ARG A 79 0.98 13.59 4.77
CA ARG A 79 1.27 14.13 6.11
C ARG A 79 0.40 15.34 6.40
N ALA A 80 -0.31 15.30 7.52
CA ALA A 80 -1.07 16.41 8.08
C ALA A 80 -0.66 16.58 9.56
N GLY A 81 0.21 17.56 9.83
CA GLY A 81 0.78 17.75 11.17
C GLY A 81 1.64 16.56 11.61
N GLY A 82 1.31 16.01 12.78
CA GLY A 82 1.92 14.80 13.36
C GLY A 82 1.30 13.47 12.88
N ARG A 83 0.33 13.51 11.96
CA ARG A 83 -0.31 12.31 11.41
C ARG A 83 0.20 12.01 10.02
N PHE A 84 0.47 10.73 9.78
CA PHE A 84 0.77 10.21 8.46
C PHE A 84 -0.42 9.38 7.96
N SER A 85 -0.54 9.26 6.65
CA SER A 85 -1.47 8.32 6.04
C SER A 85 -0.82 7.69 4.83
N VAL A 86 -0.89 6.37 4.75
CA VAL A 86 -0.44 5.60 3.60
C VAL A 86 -1.66 5.33 2.75
N VAL A 87 -1.60 5.73 1.48
CA VAL A 87 -2.68 5.57 0.51
C VAL A 87 -2.19 4.63 -0.59
N GLU A 88 -2.90 3.53 -0.76
CA GLU A 88 -2.66 2.54 -1.80
C GLU A 88 -3.52 2.85 -3.02
N LEU A 89 -2.91 2.84 -4.20
CA LEU A 89 -3.52 3.35 -5.44
C LEU A 89 -3.43 2.33 -6.57
N ASN A 90 -4.52 2.28 -7.34
CA ASN A 90 -4.63 1.52 -8.58
C ASN A 90 -5.00 2.41 -9.77
N ARG A 91 -4.56 2.01 -10.97
CA ARG A 91 -4.96 2.60 -12.23
C ARG A 91 -6.21 1.91 -12.77
N THR A 92 -7.35 2.58 -12.64
CA THR A 92 -8.59 2.17 -13.30
C THR A 92 -8.58 2.61 -14.76
N ALA A 93 -8.82 1.66 -15.67
CA ALA A 93 -8.80 1.87 -17.12
C ALA A 93 -7.49 2.51 -17.63
N GLY A 94 -6.36 2.25 -16.95
CA GLY A 94 -5.02 2.71 -17.33
C GLY A 94 -4.75 4.21 -17.17
N LEU A 95 -5.76 5.02 -16.86
CA LEU A 95 -5.70 6.49 -16.90
C LEU A 95 -6.10 7.15 -15.58
N LEU A 96 -7.09 6.59 -14.87
CA LEU A 96 -7.66 7.17 -13.68
C LEU A 96 -7.15 6.44 -12.43
N TRP A 97 -7.11 7.14 -11.31
CA TRP A 97 -6.61 6.64 -10.04
C TRP A 97 -7.76 6.32 -9.09
N SER A 98 -7.73 5.12 -8.56
CA SER A 98 -8.64 4.66 -7.50
C SER A 98 -7.85 4.34 -6.26
N VAL A 99 -8.44 4.60 -5.10
CA VAL A 99 -7.87 4.22 -3.82
C VAL A 99 -8.27 2.79 -3.50
N VAL A 100 -7.27 1.96 -3.20
CA VAL A 100 -7.46 0.59 -2.71
C VAL A 100 -7.70 0.62 -1.21
N ASP A 101 -6.80 1.28 -0.50
CA ASP A 101 -6.90 1.46 0.95
C ASP A 101 -6.25 2.79 1.40
N LEU A 102 -6.67 3.26 2.57
CA LEU A 102 -6.08 4.37 3.27
C LEU A 102 -5.92 4.01 4.75
N GLN A 103 -4.69 3.93 5.20
CA GLN A 103 -4.36 3.70 6.60
C GLN A 103 -3.76 4.96 7.23
N SER A 104 -4.38 5.44 8.32
CA SER A 104 -3.85 6.57 9.10
C SER A 104 -2.96 6.05 10.23
N ILE A 105 -1.76 6.61 10.34
CA ILE A 105 -0.76 6.29 11.35
C ILE A 105 -0.53 7.53 12.21
N PRO A 106 -0.99 7.54 13.48
CA PRO A 106 -0.69 8.62 14.41
C PRO A 106 0.78 8.52 14.88
N MET A 107 1.57 9.56 14.67
CA MET A 107 2.99 9.61 15.07
C MET A 107 3.23 10.71 16.13
N GLU A 108 2.23 11.00 16.97
CA GLU A 108 2.32 12.08 17.97
C GLU A 108 3.29 11.73 19.11
N GLU A 109 3.31 10.46 19.53
CA GLU A 109 4.20 9.96 20.59
C GLU A 109 5.25 8.97 20.07
N GLU A 110 5.02 8.37 18.90
CA GLU A 110 5.91 7.39 18.30
C GLU A 110 6.94 8.07 17.37
N LYS A 111 8.19 7.58 17.43
CA LYS A 111 9.27 8.03 16.53
C LYS A 111 9.55 7.09 15.37
N LEU A 112 9.00 5.88 15.42
CA LEU A 112 9.22 4.84 14.42
C LEU A 112 7.98 3.96 14.30
N CYS A 113 7.50 3.82 13.07
CA CYS A 113 6.47 2.86 12.69
C CYS A 113 6.91 2.15 11.41
N VAL A 114 6.61 0.87 11.28
CA VAL A 114 6.84 0.08 10.06
C VAL A 114 5.50 -0.40 9.49
N TYR A 115 5.42 -0.42 8.18
CA TYR A 115 4.25 -0.76 7.42
C TYR A 115 4.63 -1.56 6.17
N GLN A 116 3.69 -2.32 5.64
CA GLN A 116 3.86 -3.11 4.43
C GLN A 116 2.96 -2.54 3.33
N VAL A 117 3.53 -2.26 2.14
CA VAL A 117 2.82 -1.63 1.02
C VAL A 117 3.25 -2.19 -0.34
N PRO A 118 2.51 -3.12 -0.95
CA PRO A 118 1.59 -4.11 -0.40
C PRO A 118 2.35 -5.38 0.02
N SER A 119 1.61 -6.45 0.32
CA SER A 119 2.06 -7.82 0.12
C SER A 119 1.27 -8.53 -0.99
N ALA A 120 1.89 -9.49 -1.68
CA ALA A 120 1.20 -10.38 -2.62
C ALA A 120 1.70 -11.82 -2.47
N PRO A 121 0.80 -12.82 -2.49
CA PRO A 121 1.18 -14.22 -2.39
C PRO A 121 1.98 -14.65 -3.62
N VAL A 122 2.91 -15.55 -3.38
CA VAL A 122 3.66 -16.28 -4.40
C VAL A 122 3.34 -17.75 -4.22
N ASP A 123 2.66 -18.30 -5.21
CA ASP A 123 2.26 -19.69 -5.22
C ASP A 123 3.07 -20.48 -6.26
N THR A 124 3.32 -21.75 -5.96
CA THR A 124 3.90 -22.70 -6.92
C THR A 124 2.93 -23.85 -7.18
N VAL A 125 3.07 -24.50 -8.33
CA VAL A 125 2.24 -25.65 -8.69
C VAL A 125 3.02 -26.92 -8.44
N VAL A 126 2.62 -27.68 -7.43
CA VAL A 126 3.21 -28.97 -7.06
C VAL A 126 2.17 -30.05 -7.27
N ASN A 127 2.46 -31.03 -8.13
CA ASN A 127 1.55 -32.15 -8.45
C ASN A 127 0.12 -31.70 -8.86
N GLY A 128 0.01 -30.57 -9.57
CA GLY A 128 -1.28 -30.01 -10.01
C GLY A 128 -2.08 -29.30 -8.91
N ARG A 129 -1.48 -29.08 -7.74
CA ARG A 129 -2.05 -28.26 -6.65
C ARG A 129 -1.27 -26.97 -6.50
N ILE A 130 -2.00 -25.89 -6.20
CA ILE A 130 -1.41 -24.59 -5.87
C ILE A 130 -0.96 -24.67 -4.41
N GLU A 131 0.32 -24.45 -4.16
CA GLU A 131 0.92 -24.41 -2.84
C GLU A 131 1.53 -23.02 -2.58
N PHE A 132 1.11 -22.42 -1.47
CA PHE A 132 1.66 -21.15 -1.00
C PHE A 132 3.14 -21.33 -0.65
N THR A 133 4.00 -20.55 -1.29
CA THR A 133 5.46 -20.65 -1.14
C THR A 133 6.02 -19.50 -0.30
N GLY A 134 5.30 -18.38 -0.25
CA GLY A 134 5.69 -17.19 0.48
C GLY A 134 4.94 -15.97 -0.06
N CYS A 135 5.41 -14.78 0.29
CA CYS A 135 4.88 -13.54 -0.28
C CYS A 135 6.00 -12.59 -0.68
N GLU A 136 5.73 -11.73 -1.66
CA GLU A 136 6.51 -10.52 -1.81
C GLU A 136 5.91 -9.39 -0.99
N VAL A 137 6.78 -8.63 -0.33
CA VAL A 137 6.44 -7.51 0.55
C VAL A 137 7.28 -6.31 0.15
N ALA A 138 6.66 -5.16 -0.06
CA ALA A 138 7.38 -3.90 -0.19
C ALA A 138 7.31 -3.13 1.14
N PRO A 139 8.41 -3.05 1.91
CA PRO A 139 8.40 -2.44 3.23
C PRO A 139 8.49 -0.91 3.15
N LEU A 140 7.76 -0.27 4.05
CA LEU A 140 7.74 1.18 4.25
C LEU A 140 7.93 1.45 5.74
N ALA A 141 8.78 2.40 6.10
CA ALA A 141 8.90 2.88 7.48
C ALA A 141 8.68 4.38 7.55
N ILE A 142 8.11 4.82 8.66
CA ILE A 142 7.99 6.23 9.03
C ILE A 142 8.88 6.43 10.25
N CYS A 143 9.97 7.17 10.08
CA CYS A 143 10.93 7.49 11.12
C CYS A 143 11.08 9.00 11.24
N THR A 144 10.76 9.55 12.41
CA THR A 144 10.90 10.98 12.72
C THR A 144 12.12 11.29 13.57
N HIS A 145 13.00 10.30 13.80
CA HIS A 145 14.24 10.50 14.54
C HIS A 145 15.19 11.41 13.73
N PRO A 146 15.64 12.55 14.28
CA PRO A 146 16.42 13.54 13.53
C PRO A 146 17.81 13.04 13.11
N GLU A 147 18.34 12.07 13.84
CA GLU A 147 19.66 11.47 13.62
C GLU A 147 19.61 10.19 12.78
N ALA A 148 18.42 9.78 12.29
CA ALA A 148 18.29 8.58 11.47
C ALA A 148 19.09 8.73 10.17
N ALA A 149 20.09 7.86 9.99
CA ALA A 149 20.93 7.80 8.79
C ALA A 149 20.75 6.49 8.02
N ARG A 150 20.38 5.40 8.71
CA ARG A 150 20.13 4.10 8.09
C ARG A 150 18.92 3.44 8.74
N VAL A 151 18.06 2.84 7.92
CA VAL A 151 16.89 2.10 8.38
C VAL A 151 16.89 0.72 7.74
N GLU A 152 16.82 -0.31 8.56
CA GLU A 152 16.77 -1.70 8.13
C GLU A 152 15.45 -2.33 8.56
N VAL A 153 14.87 -3.14 7.69
CA VAL A 153 13.69 -3.93 8.00
C VAL A 153 14.03 -5.41 7.89
N SER A 154 13.58 -6.20 8.85
CA SER A 154 13.63 -7.65 8.80
C SER A 154 12.21 -8.19 8.77
N VAL A 155 11.91 -9.05 7.82
CA VAL A 155 10.56 -9.58 7.59
C VAL A 155 10.55 -11.10 7.75
N LEU A 156 9.52 -11.63 8.41
CA LEU A 156 9.41 -13.05 8.75
C LEU A 156 7.96 -13.54 8.67
N TRP A 157 7.70 -14.64 7.98
CA TRP A 157 6.48 -15.41 8.19
C TRP A 157 6.65 -16.34 9.39
N PHE A 158 6.04 -16.05 10.53
CA PHE A 158 6.13 -16.89 11.73
C PHE A 158 4.94 -17.86 11.82
N GLY A 159 5.20 -19.16 11.81
CA GLY A 159 4.21 -20.20 11.98
C GLY A 159 3.71 -20.27 13.42
N GLY A 160 2.41 -20.47 13.61
CA GLY A 160 1.82 -20.59 14.96
C GLY A 160 2.27 -21.83 15.75
N TRP A 161 3.10 -22.69 15.17
CA TRP A 161 3.75 -23.84 15.81
C TRP A 161 5.17 -23.56 16.27
N GLU A 162 5.78 -22.46 15.83
CA GLU A 162 7.10 -22.03 16.28
C GLU A 162 6.98 -21.37 17.66
N THR A 163 8.02 -21.49 18.49
CA THR A 163 8.00 -20.99 19.87
C THR A 163 8.87 -19.77 20.11
N ASP A 164 9.84 -19.52 19.23
CA ASP A 164 10.81 -18.43 19.37
C ASP A 164 10.89 -17.64 18.07
N VAL A 165 10.33 -16.44 18.09
CA VAL A 165 10.29 -15.53 16.93
C VAL A 165 11.68 -15.03 16.58
N TYR A 166 12.55 -14.82 17.56
CA TYR A 166 13.89 -14.27 17.32
C TYR A 166 14.81 -15.32 16.73
N ALA A 167 14.76 -16.56 17.22
CA ALA A 167 15.49 -17.67 16.61
C ALA A 167 15.06 -17.90 15.16
N ALA A 168 13.74 -17.87 14.89
CA ALA A 168 13.21 -17.97 13.52
C ALA A 168 13.63 -16.76 12.65
N LEU A 169 13.65 -15.54 13.21
CA LEU A 169 14.11 -14.36 12.51
C LEU A 169 15.60 -14.45 12.12
N GLU A 170 16.44 -14.99 13.00
CA GLU A 170 17.87 -15.20 12.71
C GLU A 170 18.09 -16.29 11.65
N GLU A 171 17.32 -17.38 11.69
CA GLU A 171 17.48 -18.50 10.75
C GLU A 171 17.02 -18.16 9.34
N ARG A 172 15.88 -17.46 9.22
CA ARG A 172 15.14 -17.34 7.93
C ARG A 172 14.50 -15.97 7.70
N GLY A 173 14.76 -14.98 8.57
CA GLY A 173 14.33 -13.61 8.35
C GLY A 173 14.99 -13.00 7.12
N VAL A 174 14.20 -12.26 6.34
CA VAL A 174 14.69 -11.55 5.15
C VAL A 174 14.89 -10.09 5.51
N THR A 175 16.14 -9.62 5.42
CA THR A 175 16.49 -8.23 5.78
C THR A 175 16.75 -7.39 4.54
N GLY A 176 16.23 -6.16 4.54
CA GLY A 176 16.47 -5.16 3.50
C GLY A 176 16.73 -3.79 4.11
N GLU A 177 17.62 -3.03 3.48
CA GLU A 177 17.87 -1.63 3.82
C GLU A 177 16.86 -0.73 3.08
N LEU A 178 16.29 0.24 3.79
CA LEU A 178 15.34 1.20 3.23
C LEU A 178 16.07 2.45 2.75
N THR A 179 15.55 3.05 1.68
CA THR A 179 16.04 4.32 1.14
C THR A 179 15.24 5.49 1.72
N ASP A 180 15.92 6.56 2.13
CA ASP A 180 15.27 7.80 2.55
C ASP A 180 14.53 8.44 1.36
N MET A 181 13.21 8.57 1.49
CA MET A 181 12.34 9.22 0.51
C MET A 181 12.08 10.69 0.85
N GLY A 182 12.61 11.17 1.98
CA GLY A 182 12.38 12.48 2.55
C GLY A 182 11.14 12.55 3.43
N GLY A 183 11.06 13.60 4.25
CA GLY A 183 9.89 13.87 5.09
C GLY A 183 9.65 12.89 6.24
N GLY A 184 10.67 12.08 6.57
CA GLY A 184 10.62 11.03 7.59
C GLY A 184 10.08 9.69 7.06
N VAL A 185 10.05 9.50 5.74
CA VAL A 185 9.56 8.27 5.10
C VAL A 185 10.73 7.52 4.47
N TRP A 186 10.80 6.23 4.72
CA TRP A 186 11.82 5.32 4.21
C TRP A 186 11.14 4.16 3.48
N ALA A 187 11.61 3.81 2.28
CA ALA A 187 11.01 2.76 1.47
C ALA A 187 12.07 1.78 0.97
N GLY A 188 11.77 0.48 1.04
CA GLY A 188 12.68 -0.58 0.62
C GLY A 188 12.30 -1.20 -0.72
N PRO A 189 13.20 -1.99 -1.31
CA PRO A 189 12.85 -2.85 -2.43
C PRO A 189 11.83 -3.92 -1.99
N ALA A 190 11.12 -4.50 -2.96
CA ALA A 190 10.30 -5.67 -2.69
C ALA A 190 11.18 -6.85 -2.23
N LEU A 191 10.77 -7.50 -1.15
CA LEU A 191 11.43 -8.63 -0.54
C LEU A 191 10.54 -9.87 -0.72
N PHE A 192 11.09 -10.93 -1.28
CA PHE A 192 10.46 -12.24 -1.23
C PHE A 192 10.70 -12.87 0.15
N VAL A 193 9.62 -13.19 0.85
CA VAL A 193 9.64 -13.78 2.19
C VAL A 193 9.04 -15.18 2.10
N PRO A 194 9.83 -16.25 2.32
CA PRO A 194 9.33 -17.62 2.25
C PRO A 194 8.34 -17.90 3.38
N ASP A 195 7.38 -18.79 3.14
CA ASP A 195 6.48 -19.28 4.19
C ASP A 195 7.25 -20.03 5.29
N ALA A 196 6.65 -20.12 6.48
CA ALA A 196 7.22 -20.89 7.58
C ALA A 196 7.24 -22.40 7.23
N PRO A 197 8.37 -23.10 7.42
CA PRO A 197 8.46 -24.53 7.14
C PRO A 197 7.53 -25.31 8.08
N LYS A 198 6.54 -25.99 7.50
CA LYS A 198 5.56 -26.78 8.26
C LYS A 198 6.17 -28.11 8.71
N PRO A 199 5.98 -28.52 9.98
CA PRO A 199 6.34 -29.85 10.44
C PRO A 199 5.58 -30.92 9.65
N GLU A 200 6.22 -32.07 9.42
CA GLU A 200 5.55 -33.21 8.78
C GLU A 200 4.29 -33.61 9.56
N GLY A 201 3.17 -33.81 8.84
CA GLY A 201 1.88 -34.19 9.42
C GLY A 201 0.99 -33.03 9.88
N LEU A 202 1.48 -31.79 9.84
CA LEU A 202 0.66 -30.62 10.15
C LEU A 202 -0.14 -30.19 8.90
N THR A 203 -1.43 -30.50 8.89
CA THR A 203 -2.31 -30.29 7.72
C THR A 203 -2.99 -28.92 7.69
N SER A 204 -3.11 -28.24 8.84
CA SER A 204 -3.65 -26.89 8.94
C SER A 204 -2.96 -26.10 10.04
N SER A 205 -2.41 -24.94 9.67
CA SER A 205 -1.83 -23.99 10.60
C SER A 205 -1.82 -22.60 9.98
N SER A 206 -1.87 -21.57 10.81
CA SER A 206 -1.70 -20.18 10.38
C SER A 206 -0.25 -19.76 10.57
N SER A 207 0.27 -19.00 9.62
CA SER A 207 1.47 -18.19 9.78
C SER A 207 1.08 -16.72 9.88
N THR A 208 1.92 -15.91 10.51
CA THR A 208 1.74 -14.46 10.69
C THR A 208 2.97 -13.74 10.17
N LEU A 209 2.78 -12.71 9.35
CA LEU A 209 3.88 -11.91 8.84
C LEU A 209 4.28 -10.85 9.88
N TYR A 210 5.53 -10.88 10.33
CA TYR A 210 6.12 -9.88 11.22
C TYR A 210 7.12 -9.01 10.48
N LEU A 211 7.09 -7.72 10.78
CA LEU A 211 8.04 -6.71 10.29
C LEU A 211 8.74 -6.09 11.49
N PHE A 212 10.04 -6.30 11.58
CA PHE A 212 10.92 -5.65 12.55
C PHE A 212 11.64 -4.51 11.87
N CYS A 213 11.76 -3.36 12.51
CA CYS A 213 12.48 -2.22 11.96
C CYS A 213 13.54 -1.74 12.93
N ARG A 214 14.74 -1.46 12.44
CA ARG A 214 15.86 -0.94 13.21
C ARG A 214 16.38 0.34 12.54
N VAL A 215 16.58 1.37 13.36
CA VAL A 215 17.07 2.67 12.90
C VAL A 215 18.42 2.93 13.53
N TYR A 216 19.37 3.40 12.72
CA TYR A 216 20.73 3.69 13.12
C TYR A 216 21.12 5.13 12.80
N ASP A 217 22.02 5.69 13.59
CA ASP A 217 22.71 6.95 13.26
C ASP A 217 23.82 6.75 12.22
N ALA A 218 24.52 7.83 11.88
CA ALA A 218 25.59 7.81 10.89
C ALA A 218 26.83 7.02 11.36
N GLU A 219 27.02 6.90 12.67
CA GLU A 219 28.08 6.14 13.32
C GLU A 219 27.74 4.64 13.45
N GLY A 220 26.50 4.25 13.16
CA GLY A 220 25.99 2.88 13.22
C GLY A 220 25.44 2.47 14.58
N ASN A 221 25.23 3.42 15.51
CA ASN A 221 24.57 3.14 16.78
C ASN A 221 23.06 2.98 16.57
N LEU A 222 22.46 2.02 17.29
CA LEU A 222 21.03 1.77 17.24
C LEU A 222 20.27 2.88 17.98
N LEU A 223 19.38 3.57 17.27
CA LEU A 223 18.57 4.67 17.78
C LEU A 223 17.17 4.22 18.22
N ALA A 224 16.53 3.36 17.43
CA ALA A 224 15.16 2.91 17.67
C ALA A 224 14.92 1.52 17.07
N VAL A 225 13.98 0.80 17.69
CA VAL A 225 13.49 -0.49 17.21
C VAL A 225 11.97 -0.46 17.22
N CYS A 226 11.37 -0.96 16.13
CA CYS A 226 9.96 -1.32 16.09
C CYS A 226 9.88 -2.84 16.12
N ASP A 227 9.30 -3.38 17.19
CA ASP A 227 9.14 -4.81 17.42
C ASP A 227 7.64 -5.12 17.53
N PRO A 228 7.06 -5.85 16.58
CA PRO A 228 5.63 -6.16 16.57
C PRO A 228 5.23 -7.21 17.62
N THR A 229 6.20 -7.85 18.29
CA THR A 229 5.98 -8.84 19.35
C THR A 229 6.01 -8.23 20.75
N ALA A 230 6.53 -7.00 20.87
CA ALA A 230 6.57 -6.26 22.12
C ALA A 230 5.20 -5.62 22.40
N GLY A 231 4.31 -6.40 23.02
CA GLY A 231 3.05 -5.93 23.61
C GLY A 231 3.23 -5.42 25.04
#